data_AF-A0AAU5K1L7-F1
#
_entry.id   AF-A0AAU5K1L7-F1
#
_cell.length_a   1.000
_cell.length_b   1.000
_cell.length_c   1.000
_cell.angle_alpha   90.00
_cell.angle_beta   90.00
_cell.angle_gamma   90.00
#
_symmetry.space_group_name_H-M   'P 1'
#
loop_
_entity.id
_entity.type
_entity.pdbx_description
1 polymer ?
#
loop_
_entity_poly.entity_id
_entity_poly.type
_entity_poly.pdbx_seq_one_letter_code
_entity_poly.pdbx_strand_id
1 'polypeptide(L)'
;MGIRAYADVELAQKRLSARAAERHPYPQYASGASAAYRWALGCAEHSPVTGAGDAEGAPALPALTAEVDASVVQMEDPTSRPGPRDYSRGVHDALAWVCGHSDHAP
;
A
#
# COMPACT_ATOMS: atom_id res chain seq x y z
N MET A 1 -5.12 -18.00 1.01
CA MET A 1 -4.58 -16.79 0.35
C MET A 1 -5.70 -16.18 -0.48
N GLY A 2 -5.99 -14.89 -0.29
CA GLY A 2 -7.15 -14.22 -0.89
C GLY A 2 -7.22 -12.76 -0.43
N ILE A 3 -7.90 -11.92 -1.22
CA ILE A 3 -8.03 -10.49 -0.92
C ILE A 3 -8.83 -10.30 0.38
N ARG A 4 -8.30 -9.50 1.31
CA ARG A 4 -9.01 -9.10 2.55
C ARG A 4 -10.32 -8.40 2.20
N ALA A 5 -11.33 -8.56 3.05
CA ALA A 5 -12.63 -7.96 2.78
C ALA A 5 -12.53 -6.43 2.75
N TYR A 6 -13.31 -5.79 1.88
CA TYR A 6 -13.32 -4.33 1.72
C TYR A 6 -13.46 -3.58 3.06
N ALA A 7 -14.33 -4.06 3.95
CA ALA A 7 -14.54 -3.47 5.27
C ALA A 7 -13.30 -3.53 6.17
N ASP A 8 -12.49 -4.60 6.08
CA ASP A 8 -11.25 -4.72 6.83
C ASP A 8 -10.22 -3.71 6.34
N VAL A 9 -10.11 -3.56 5.02
CA VAL A 9 -9.20 -2.59 4.37
C VAL A 9 -9.58 -1.16 4.74
N GLU A 10 -10.88 -0.83 4.72
CA GLU A 10 -11.38 0.48 5.11
C GLU A 10 -11.09 0.78 6.59
N LEU A 11 -11.30 -0.20 7.48
CA LEU A 11 -11.02 -0.06 8.91
C LEU A 11 -9.51 0.14 9.17
N ALA A 12 -8.66 -0.59 8.47
CA ALA A 12 -7.20 -0.44 8.56
C ALA A 12 -6.76 0.96 8.10
N GLN A 13 -7.31 1.46 6.99
CA GLN A 13 -7.04 2.82 6.50
C GLN A 13 -7.45 3.89 7.52
N LYS A 14 -8.63 3.75 8.13
CA LYS A 14 -9.12 4.70 9.16
C LYS A 14 -8.21 4.71 10.39
N ARG A 15 -7.76 3.53 10.85
CA ARG A 15 -6.82 3.41 11.99
C ARG A 15 -5.46 4.03 11.68
N LEU A 16 -4.92 3.77 10.49
CA LEU A 16 -3.66 4.34 10.04
C LEU A 16 -3.74 5.87 9.97
N SER A 17 -4.84 6.40 9.44
CA SER A 17 -5.07 7.86 9.34
C SER A 17 -5.17 8.52 10.72
N ALA A 18 -5.84 7.87 11.68
CA ALA A 18 -5.91 8.35 13.06
C ALA A 18 -4.51 8.41 13.72
N ARG A 19 -3.70 7.34 13.57
CA ARG A 19 -2.31 7.33 14.05
C ARG A 19 -1.42 8.37 13.37
N ALA A 20 -1.65 8.63 12.08
CA ALA A 20 -0.91 9.65 11.36
C ALA A 20 -1.18 11.07 11.89
N ALA A 21 -2.41 11.35 12.31
CA ALA A 21 -2.78 12.63 12.94
C ALA A 21 -2.06 12.86 14.29
N GLU A 22 -1.66 11.80 14.97
CA GLU A 22 -0.90 11.83 16.24
C GLU A 22 0.62 12.02 16.06
N ARG A 23 1.07 12.32 14.82
CA ARG A 23 2.48 12.53 14.42
C ARG A 23 3.26 11.21 14.34
N HIS A 24 3.01 10.45 13.28
CA HIS A 24 3.71 9.20 13.00
C HIS A 24 5.24 9.40 12.92
N PRO A 25 6.06 8.57 13.59
CA PRO A 25 7.52 8.69 13.56
C PRO A 25 8.12 8.45 12.16
N TYR A 26 7.36 7.81 11.26
CA TYR A 26 7.76 7.52 9.88
C TYR A 26 6.69 8.03 8.88
N PRO A 27 6.72 9.31 8.50
CA PRO A 27 5.65 9.90 7.69
C PRO A 27 5.60 9.35 6.26
N GLN A 28 6.74 9.00 5.67
CA GLN A 28 6.79 8.45 4.30
C GLN A 28 6.21 7.03 4.24
N TYR A 29 6.55 6.19 5.23
CA TYR A 29 5.97 4.85 5.39
C TYR A 29 4.43 4.92 5.53
N ALA A 30 3.93 5.77 6.44
CA ALA A 30 2.49 5.93 6.64
C ALA A 30 1.79 6.46 5.37
N SER A 31 2.45 7.37 4.64
CA SER A 31 1.97 7.85 3.35
C SER A 31 1.87 6.73 2.32
N GLY A 32 2.87 5.85 2.24
CA GLY A 32 2.86 4.69 1.33
C GLY A 32 1.76 3.70 1.65
N ALA A 33 1.61 3.31 2.92
CA ALA A 33 0.55 2.41 3.36
C ALA A 33 -0.85 3.01 3.12
N SER A 34 -1.02 4.31 3.34
CA SER A 34 -2.29 5.01 3.06
C SER A 34 -2.61 5.04 1.56
N ALA A 35 -1.61 5.31 0.71
CA ALA A 35 -1.77 5.29 -0.75
C ALA A 35 -2.18 3.89 -1.25
N ALA A 36 -1.53 2.83 -0.73
CA ALA A 36 -1.88 1.45 -1.02
C ALA A 36 -3.34 1.11 -0.65
N TYR A 37 -3.80 1.48 0.55
CA TYR A 37 -5.21 1.25 0.92
C TYR A 37 -6.19 2.04 0.08
N ARG A 38 -5.88 3.31 -0.25
CA ARG A 38 -6.73 4.10 -1.15
C ARG A 38 -6.88 3.44 -2.50
N TRP A 39 -5.78 2.96 -3.08
CA TRP A 39 -5.80 2.28 -4.36
C TRP A 39 -6.54 0.93 -4.28
N ALA A 40 -6.28 0.11 -3.25
CA ALA A 40 -6.99 -1.15 -3.03
C ALA A 40 -8.52 -0.98 -2.84
N LEU A 41 -8.96 0.17 -2.30
CA LEU A 41 -10.37 0.54 -2.17
C LEU A 41 -10.97 1.18 -3.44
N GLY A 42 -10.18 1.34 -4.52
CA GLY A 42 -10.59 2.03 -5.74
C GLY A 42 -10.75 3.55 -5.59
N CYS A 43 -10.18 4.13 -4.54
CA CYS A 43 -10.19 5.58 -4.25
C CYS A 43 -8.96 6.33 -4.83
N ALA A 44 -8.17 5.65 -5.66
CA ALA A 44 -7.07 6.20 -6.43
C ALA A 44 -7.03 5.52 -7.80
N GLU A 45 -6.85 6.31 -8.86
CA GLU A 45 -6.85 5.81 -10.26
C GLU A 45 -5.53 5.14 -10.64
N HIS A 46 -4.44 5.51 -9.98
CA HIS A 46 -3.10 5.04 -10.30
C HIS A 46 -2.51 4.24 -9.14
N SER A 47 -1.77 3.19 -9.49
CA SER A 47 -1.00 2.41 -8.53
C SER A 47 0.14 3.25 -7.89
N PRO A 48 0.47 3.00 -6.61
CA PRO A 48 1.34 3.89 -5.85
C PRO A 48 2.85 3.82 -6.19
N VAL A 49 3.33 2.75 -6.81
CA VAL A 49 4.74 2.48 -7.17
C VAL A 49 4.90 2.52 -8.69
N THR A 50 4.09 1.75 -9.43
CA THR A 50 4.26 1.67 -10.90
C THR A 50 3.56 2.80 -11.65
N GLY A 51 2.62 3.50 -11.01
CA GLY A 51 1.81 4.53 -11.65
C GLY A 51 0.88 3.99 -12.74
N ALA A 52 0.63 2.68 -12.75
CA ALA A 52 -0.28 2.05 -13.69
C ALA A 52 -1.71 2.51 -13.39
N GLY A 53 -2.42 2.95 -14.43
CA GLY A 53 -3.84 3.27 -14.34
C GLY A 53 -4.66 2.00 -14.50
N ASP A 54 -5.42 1.61 -13.49
CA ASP A 54 -6.40 0.54 -13.61
C ASP A 54 -7.76 1.09 -14.07
N ALA A 55 -8.55 0.25 -14.73
CA ALA A 55 -9.94 0.58 -15.08
C ALA A 55 -10.74 0.91 -13.80
N GLU A 56 -11.71 1.85 -13.90
CA GLU A 56 -12.51 2.38 -12.78
C GLU A 56 -12.84 1.34 -11.69
N GLY A 57 -12.44 1.62 -10.45
CA GLY A 57 -12.79 0.82 -9.27
C GLY A 57 -11.59 0.18 -8.57
N ALA A 58 -11.87 -0.84 -7.75
CA ALA A 58 -10.86 -1.54 -6.98
C ALA A 58 -10.04 -2.49 -7.87
N PRO A 59 -8.69 -2.50 -7.76
CA PRO A 59 -7.83 -3.36 -8.57
C PRO A 59 -8.07 -4.84 -8.26
N ALA A 60 -7.98 -5.67 -9.30
CA ALA A 60 -8.05 -7.13 -9.15
C ALA A 60 -6.76 -7.68 -8.48
N LEU A 61 -6.85 -8.90 -7.93
CA LEU A 61 -5.72 -9.57 -7.25
C LEU A 61 -4.41 -9.59 -8.07
N PRO A 62 -4.42 -9.82 -9.40
CA PRO A 62 -3.19 -9.80 -10.18
C PRO A 62 -2.51 -8.42 -10.19
N ALA A 63 -3.27 -7.32 -10.27
CA ALA A 63 -2.73 -5.97 -10.23
C ALA A 63 -2.16 -5.65 -8.84
N LEU A 64 -2.89 -5.99 -7.77
CA LEU A 64 -2.41 -5.86 -6.39
C LEU A 64 -1.10 -6.63 -6.17
N THR A 65 -1.00 -7.85 -6.69
CA THR A 65 0.20 -8.69 -6.56
C THR A 65 1.39 -8.13 -7.36
N ALA A 66 1.14 -7.68 -8.59
CA ALA A 66 2.18 -7.04 -9.40
C ALA A 66 2.76 -5.79 -8.72
N GLU A 67 1.91 -5.04 -8.01
CA GLU A 67 2.36 -3.87 -7.26
C GLU A 67 3.16 -4.23 -6.00
N VAL A 68 2.80 -5.33 -5.32
CA VAL A 68 3.63 -5.90 -4.25
C VAL A 68 5.03 -6.25 -4.79
N ASP A 69 5.12 -6.91 -5.94
CA ASP A 69 6.40 -7.27 -6.54
C ASP A 69 7.20 -6.03 -6.96
N ALA A 70 6.55 -5.02 -7.56
CA ALA A 70 7.17 -3.76 -7.94
C ALA A 70 7.73 -3.00 -6.72
N SER A 71 7.02 -3.03 -5.59
CA SER A 71 7.50 -2.41 -4.35
C SER A 71 8.80 -3.04 -3.84
N VAL A 72 8.99 -4.36 -4.02
CA VAL A 72 10.23 -5.07 -3.68
C VAL A 72 11.38 -4.55 -4.54
N VAL A 73 11.18 -4.47 -5.86
CA VAL A 73 12.19 -3.94 -6.80
C VAL A 73 12.60 -2.51 -6.42
N GLN A 74 11.64 -1.65 -6.09
CA GLN A 74 11.91 -0.26 -5.71
C GLN A 74 12.66 -0.14 -4.37
N MET A 75 12.43 -1.08 -3.43
CA MET A 75 13.16 -1.15 -2.16
C MET A 75 14.58 -1.70 -2.34
N GLU A 76 14.81 -2.58 -3.31
CA GLU A 76 16.12 -3.17 -3.58
C GLU A 76 17.06 -2.23 -4.36
N ASP A 77 16.50 -1.23 -5.05
CA ASP A 77 17.29 -0.22 -5.77
C ASP A 77 18.29 0.48 -4.82
N PRO A 78 19.62 0.29 -5.03
CA PRO A 78 20.66 0.87 -4.17
C PRO A 78 20.82 2.38 -4.38
N THR A 79 20.25 2.94 -5.45
CA THR A 79 20.30 4.38 -5.75
C THR A 79 19.14 5.15 -5.09
N SER A 80 18.15 4.42 -4.55
CA SER A 80 16.94 4.99 -3.99
C SER A 80 17.19 5.70 -2.65
N ARG A 81 16.68 6.93 -2.51
CA ARG A 81 16.79 7.72 -1.28
C ARG A 81 15.95 7.10 -0.15
N PRO A 82 16.27 7.37 1.14
CA PRO A 82 15.52 6.80 2.27
C PRO A 82 14.01 7.05 2.23
N GLY A 83 13.56 8.27 1.91
CA GLY A 83 12.13 8.61 1.87
C GLY A 83 11.31 7.78 0.87
N PRO A 84 11.71 7.73 -0.43
CA PRO A 84 11.10 6.84 -1.41
C PRO A 84 11.13 5.36 -1.02
N ARG A 85 12.24 4.88 -0.43
CA ARG A 85 12.35 3.50 0.06
C ARG A 85 11.36 3.22 1.20
N ASP A 86 11.22 4.12 2.16
CA ASP A 86 10.25 4.00 3.27
C ASP A 86 8.81 4.04 2.77
N TYR A 87 8.53 4.87 1.77
CA TYR A 87 7.23 4.90 1.08
C TYR A 87 6.92 3.55 0.41
N SER A 88 7.86 3.01 -0.39
CA SER A 88 7.70 1.70 -1.03
C SER A 88 7.51 0.57 -0.02
N ARG A 89 8.18 0.65 1.14
CA ARG A 89 7.97 -0.30 2.23
C ARG A 89 6.55 -0.24 2.82
N GLY A 90 6.03 0.97 3.03
CA GLY A 90 4.64 1.14 3.48
C GLY A 90 3.63 0.59 2.48
N VAL A 91 3.85 0.80 1.19
CA VAL A 91 3.03 0.20 0.12
C VAL A 91 3.10 -1.32 0.19
N HIS A 92 4.32 -1.88 0.26
CA HIS A 92 4.54 -3.32 0.30
C HIS A 92 3.77 -3.97 1.46
N ASP A 93 3.99 -3.49 2.69
CA ASP A 93 3.42 -4.09 3.90
C ASP A 93 1.88 -4.02 3.87
N ALA A 94 1.31 -2.91 3.39
CA ALA A 94 -0.14 -2.76 3.24
C ALA A 94 -0.71 -3.72 2.19
N LEU A 95 -0.14 -3.78 0.99
CA LEU A 95 -0.65 -4.63 -0.09
C LEU A 95 -0.41 -6.11 0.17
N ALA A 96 0.69 -6.48 0.81
CA ALA A 96 0.96 -7.85 1.26
C ALA A 96 -0.12 -8.30 2.26
N TRP A 97 -0.52 -7.43 3.19
CA TRP A 97 -1.64 -7.72 4.09
C TRP A 97 -2.99 -7.82 3.37
N VAL A 98 -3.28 -6.90 2.43
CA VAL A 98 -4.51 -6.94 1.60
C VAL A 98 -4.59 -8.23 0.78
N CYS A 99 -3.48 -8.70 0.20
CA CYS A 99 -3.43 -9.96 -0.55
C CYS A 99 -3.45 -11.21 0.34
N GLY A 100 -3.37 -11.03 1.67
CA GLY A 100 -3.31 -12.12 2.64
C GLY A 100 -1.93 -12.79 2.75
N HIS A 101 -0.87 -12.20 2.18
CA HIS A 101 0.52 -12.64 2.36
C HIS A 101 1.08 -12.30 3.75
N SER A 102 0.41 -11.39 4.47
CA SER A 102 0.69 -11.05 5.87
C SER A 102 -0.59 -11.08 6.71
N ASP A 103 -0.46 -11.45 7.98
CA ASP A 103 -1.53 -11.37 8.98
C ASP A 103 -1.58 -10.03 9.71
N HIS A 104 -0.51 -9.23 9.61
CA HIS A 104 -0.38 -7.97 10.32
C HIS A 104 -0.57 -6.78 9.37
N ALA A 105 -1.57 -5.96 9.67
CA ALA A 105 -1.75 -4.66 9.03
C ALA A 105 -0.74 -3.64 9.61
N PRO A 106 -0.19 -2.74 8.77
CA PRO A 106 0.55 -1.55 9.17
C PRO A 106 -0.08 -0.71 10.30
#